data_AF-A0AA44C7G3-F1
#
_entry.id   AF-A0AA44C7G3-F1
#
_cell.length_a   1.000
_cell.length_b   1.000
_cell.length_c   1.000
_cell.angle_alpha   90.00
_cell.angle_beta   90.00
_cell.angle_gamma   90.00
#
_symmetry.space_group_name_H-M   'P 1'
#
loop_
_entity.id
_entity.type
_entity.pdbx_description
1 polymer ?
#
loop_
_entity_poly.entity_id
_entity_poly.type
_entity_poly.pdbx_seq_one_letter_code
_entity_poly.pdbx_strand_id
1 'polypeptide(L)'
;MKRLAALMMAVAPFMAMSTVVDAAEEEPDPLTADIQLVVPDESVNEETVVDVHDYQYSDELDVQRIISIESNSTACGVTPAVMTYEDSHGERHVMRYQVVGYGCEHENG
;
A
#
# COMPACT_ATOMS: atom_id res chain seq x y z
N MET A 1 -32.36 39.56 15.83
CA MET A 1 -31.55 40.39 16.76
C MET A 1 -32.05 40.19 18.18
N LYS A 2 -31.26 39.59 19.07
CA LYS A 2 -31.28 39.81 20.53
C LYS A 2 -29.98 39.21 21.08
N ARG A 3 -29.03 40.08 21.42
CA ARG A 3 -27.78 39.72 22.11
C ARG A 3 -28.07 39.73 23.59
N LEU A 4 -27.73 38.65 24.30
CA LEU A 4 -27.60 38.65 25.76
C LEU A 4 -26.38 37.79 26.11
N ALA A 5 -25.29 38.47 26.46
CA ALA A 5 -24.17 37.89 27.18
C ALA A 5 -24.44 38.07 28.68
N ALA A 6 -24.15 37.05 29.48
CA ALA A 6 -24.01 37.20 30.93
C ALA A 6 -22.89 36.28 31.41
N LEU A 7 -21.89 36.92 32.00
CA LEU A 7 -20.62 36.41 32.49
C LEU A 7 -20.78 36.11 33.98
N MET A 8 -20.44 34.90 34.44
CA MET A 8 -20.21 34.61 35.86
C MET A 8 -18.96 33.74 35.95
N MET A 9 -17.83 34.37 36.30
CA MET A 9 -16.65 33.67 36.80
C MET A 9 -16.92 33.24 38.25
N ALA A 10 -16.67 31.98 38.55
CA ALA A 10 -16.37 31.54 39.91
C ALA A 10 -15.12 30.66 39.82
N VAL A 11 -14.00 31.23 40.27
CA VAL A 11 -12.72 30.57 40.41
C VAL A 11 -12.78 29.68 41.65
N ALA A 12 -12.56 28.38 41.48
CA ALA A 12 -12.21 27.48 42.58
C ALA A 12 -10.81 26.91 42.29
N PRO A 13 -9.80 27.17 43.14
CA PRO A 13 -8.50 26.54 43.00
C PRO A 13 -8.56 25.18 43.72
N PHE A 14 -8.51 24.08 42.97
CA PHE A 14 -8.20 22.78 43.55
C PHE A 14 -6.83 22.37 43.04
N MET A 15 -5.84 22.60 43.89
CA MET A 15 -4.49 22.10 43.72
C MET A 15 -4.48 20.57 43.72
N ALA A 16 -3.70 20.03 42.78
CA ALA A 16 -2.88 18.82 42.83
C ALA A 16 -3.56 17.49 43.19
N MET A 17 -3.52 16.55 42.23
CA MET A 17 -2.75 15.32 42.41
C MET A 17 -2.07 14.98 41.08
N SER A 18 -0.74 14.99 41.08
CA SER A 18 0.06 14.40 40.02
C SER A 18 -0.24 12.91 39.92
N THR A 19 -0.75 12.48 38.77
CA THR A 19 -0.51 11.12 38.29
C THR A 19 0.15 11.27 36.93
N VAL A 20 1.47 11.11 36.93
CA VAL A 20 2.19 10.72 35.72
C VAL A 20 1.62 9.38 35.28
N VAL A 21 0.80 9.39 34.23
CA VAL A 21 0.42 8.20 33.47
C VAL A 21 0.56 8.62 32.02
N ASP A 22 1.61 8.07 31.42
CA ASP A 22 1.89 7.92 30.01
C ASP A 22 1.39 9.02 29.07
N ALA A 23 2.33 9.90 28.71
CA ALA A 23 2.44 10.27 27.32
C ALA A 23 2.67 8.97 26.54
N ALA A 24 1.59 8.37 26.01
CA ALA A 24 1.73 7.58 24.81
C ALA A 24 2.23 8.56 23.76
N GLU A 25 3.55 8.51 23.56
CA GLU A 25 4.24 9.12 22.44
C GLU A 25 3.64 8.49 21.19
N GLU A 26 2.60 9.10 20.62
CA GLU A 26 2.22 8.79 19.25
C GLU A 26 3.29 9.44 18.39
N GLU A 27 4.35 8.66 18.12
CA GLU A 27 5.32 9.01 17.09
C GLU A 27 4.57 9.22 15.77
N PRO A 28 4.56 10.43 15.20
CA PRO A 28 4.03 10.61 13.86
C PRO A 28 4.89 9.78 12.90
N ASP A 29 4.24 8.88 12.17
CA ASP A 29 4.87 7.98 11.20
C ASP A 29 5.86 8.75 10.29
N PRO A 30 7.15 8.38 10.27
CA PRO A 30 8.17 9.08 9.49
C PRO A 30 7.97 8.99 7.97
N LEU A 31 7.04 8.18 7.45
CA LEU A 31 6.82 8.02 6.01
C LEU A 31 6.10 9.21 5.33
N THR A 32 5.61 10.20 6.06
CA THR A 32 4.79 11.27 5.45
C THR A 32 5.60 12.53 5.04
N ALA A 33 6.91 12.57 5.31
CA ALA A 33 7.70 13.81 5.15
C ALA A 33 8.35 14.03 3.76
N ASP A 34 8.40 13.03 2.88
CA ASP A 34 9.19 13.12 1.63
C ASP A 34 8.38 13.30 0.33
N ILE A 35 7.06 13.50 0.40
CA ILE A 35 6.26 13.75 -0.81
C ILE A 35 6.27 15.24 -1.17
N GLN A 36 7.43 15.80 -1.53
CA GLN A 36 7.48 17.02 -2.35
C GLN A 36 8.86 17.25 -3.01
N LEU A 37 9.08 16.71 -4.21
CA LEU A 37 9.61 17.40 -5.40
C LEU A 37 9.97 16.39 -6.49
N VAL A 38 8.97 15.92 -7.23
CA VAL A 38 9.19 15.49 -8.61
C VAL A 38 8.40 16.46 -9.47
N VAL A 39 9.16 17.34 -10.13
CA VAL A 39 8.72 18.25 -11.16
C VAL A 39 8.08 17.40 -12.28
N PRO A 40 6.88 17.72 -12.79
CA PRO A 40 6.34 17.01 -13.92
C PRO A 40 7.12 17.46 -15.16
N ASP A 41 8.15 16.71 -15.54
CA ASP A 41 8.71 16.80 -16.88
C ASP A 41 7.74 16.09 -17.84
N GLU A 42 7.22 16.87 -18.78
CA GLU A 42 6.27 16.46 -19.79
C GLU A 42 6.87 15.41 -20.72
N SER A 43 6.64 14.14 -20.41
CA SER A 43 6.43 13.11 -21.43
C SER A 43 5.42 12.10 -20.90
N VAL A 44 4.15 12.44 -21.05
CA VAL A 44 3.07 11.45 -20.94
C VAL A 44 3.27 10.48 -22.11
N ASN A 45 4.12 9.48 -21.93
CA ASN A 45 3.77 8.18 -22.47
C ASN A 45 2.48 7.82 -21.75
N GLU A 46 1.43 7.53 -22.51
CA GLU A 46 0.14 7.10 -21.98
C GLU A 46 0.37 5.75 -21.28
N GLU A 47 0.94 5.81 -20.07
CA GLU A 47 1.04 4.70 -19.15
C GLU A 47 -0.39 4.48 -18.68
N THR A 48 -1.13 3.74 -19.51
CA THR A 48 -2.41 3.17 -19.15
C THR A 48 -2.22 2.55 -17.78
N VAL A 49 -2.85 3.13 -16.76
CA VAL A 49 -2.82 2.59 -15.40
C VAL A 49 -3.53 1.25 -15.49
N VAL A 50 -2.77 0.17 -15.66
CA VAL A 50 -3.32 -1.18 -15.71
C VAL A 50 -3.55 -1.61 -14.27
N ASP A 51 -4.82 -1.84 -13.92
CA ASP A 51 -5.18 -2.34 -12.61
C ASP A 51 -4.56 -3.71 -12.38
N VAL A 52 -3.89 -3.87 -11.24
CA VAL A 52 -3.28 -5.14 -10.84
C VAL A 52 -4.32 -5.94 -10.07
N HIS A 53 -4.75 -7.07 -10.63
CA HIS A 53 -5.68 -7.98 -9.95
C HIS A 53 -4.96 -9.23 -9.45
N ASP A 54 -5.38 -9.74 -8.29
CA ASP A 54 -4.92 -11.04 -7.80
C ASP A 54 -5.72 -12.16 -8.48
N TYR A 55 -5.03 -13.20 -8.96
CA TYR A 55 -5.64 -14.39 -9.54
C TYR A 55 -6.46 -15.14 -8.49
N GLN A 56 -7.72 -15.43 -8.80
CA GLN A 56 -8.56 -16.33 -8.03
C GLN A 56 -8.64 -17.70 -8.71
N TYR A 57 -8.66 -18.75 -7.88
CA TYR A 57 -8.80 -20.10 -8.39
C TYR A 57 -10.14 -20.25 -9.12
N SER A 58 -10.08 -20.69 -10.37
CA SER A 58 -11.19 -20.76 -11.35
C SER A 58 -11.41 -19.51 -12.21
N ASP A 59 -10.56 -18.49 -12.14
CA ASP A 59 -10.61 -17.41 -13.12
C ASP A 59 -10.27 -17.94 -14.51
N GLU A 60 -11.15 -17.67 -15.47
CA GLU A 60 -10.94 -17.95 -16.89
C GLU A 60 -10.20 -16.76 -17.51
N LEU A 61 -8.89 -16.88 -17.67
CA LEU A 61 -8.05 -15.84 -18.25
C LEU A 61 -8.04 -15.96 -19.78
N ASP A 62 -8.38 -14.87 -20.48
CA ASP A 62 -8.19 -14.76 -21.92
C ASP A 62 -6.77 -14.28 -22.23
N VAL A 63 -5.79 -15.19 -22.16
CA VAL A 63 -4.37 -14.84 -22.41
C VAL A 63 -4.02 -15.10 -23.87
N GLN A 64 -3.85 -14.04 -24.65
CA GLN A 64 -3.39 -14.15 -26.04
C GLN A 64 -1.86 -14.05 -26.16
N ARG A 65 -1.22 -13.14 -25.41
CA ARG A 65 0.24 -12.97 -25.40
C ARG A 65 0.77 -12.59 -24.02
N ILE A 66 1.79 -13.28 -23.53
CA ILE A 66 2.54 -12.88 -22.34
C ILE A 66 3.56 -11.81 -22.71
N ILE A 67 3.55 -10.69 -21.98
CA ILE A 67 4.47 -9.56 -22.15
C ILE A 67 5.66 -9.69 -21.20
N SER A 68 5.40 -9.94 -19.92
CA SER A 68 6.43 -10.14 -18.90
C SER A 68 5.93 -11.02 -17.76
N ILE A 69 6.88 -11.68 -17.08
CA ILE A 69 6.65 -12.36 -15.81
C ILE A 69 7.78 -11.95 -14.86
N GLU A 70 7.41 -11.39 -13.72
CA GLU A 70 8.30 -11.04 -12.63
C GLU A 70 8.07 -12.02 -11.49
N SER A 71 9.12 -12.73 -11.07
CA SER A 71 9.04 -13.71 -9.98
C SER A 71 10.38 -13.85 -9.28
N ASN A 72 10.37 -14.28 -8.02
CA ASN A 72 11.58 -14.61 -7.27
C ASN A 72 11.78 -16.14 -7.25
N SER A 73 12.41 -16.68 -8.29
CA SER A 73 12.63 -18.13 -8.44
C SER A 73 13.57 -18.72 -7.38
N THR A 74 14.43 -17.88 -6.80
CA THR A 74 15.38 -18.24 -5.75
C THR A 74 14.76 -18.26 -4.35
N ALA A 75 13.53 -17.80 -4.19
CA ALA A 75 12.81 -17.96 -2.92
C ALA A 75 12.55 -19.44 -2.64
N CYS A 76 12.44 -19.82 -1.36
CA CYS A 76 11.98 -21.14 -0.96
C CYS A 76 10.47 -21.10 -0.65
N GLY A 77 9.71 -22.08 -1.14
CA GLY A 77 8.27 -22.19 -0.88
C GLY A 77 7.40 -21.37 -1.82
N VAL A 78 6.17 -21.06 -1.39
CA VAL A 78 5.20 -20.33 -2.22
C VAL A 78 5.49 -18.82 -2.17
N THR A 79 5.66 -18.20 -3.34
CA THR A 79 6.08 -16.81 -3.51
C THR A 79 5.21 -16.12 -4.57
N PRO A 80 4.95 -14.80 -4.46
CA PRO A 80 4.21 -14.08 -5.49
C PRO A 80 4.99 -13.96 -6.81
N ALA A 81 4.25 -13.96 -7.90
CA ALA A 81 4.68 -13.60 -9.24
C ALA A 81 3.69 -12.60 -9.85
N VAL A 82 4.18 -11.73 -10.72
CA VAL A 82 3.36 -10.76 -11.46
C VAL A 82 3.51 -11.06 -12.95
N MET A 83 2.40 -11.25 -13.65
CA MET A 83 2.37 -11.45 -15.10
C MET A 83 1.67 -10.28 -15.76
N THR A 84 2.32 -9.71 -16.76
CA THR A 84 1.70 -8.77 -17.70
C THR A 84 1.36 -9.53 -18.97
N TYR A 85 0.11 -9.45 -19.42
CA TYR A 85 -0.35 -10.12 -20.64
C TYR A 85 -1.28 -9.23 -21.47
N GLU A 86 -1.43 -9.57 -22.74
CA GLU A 86 -2.40 -9.01 -23.68
C GLU A 86 -3.47 -10.07 -23.93
N ASP A 87 -4.74 -9.67 -23.88
CA ASP A 87 -5.87 -10.55 -24.15
C ASP A 87 -6.23 -10.63 -25.65
N SER A 88 -7.27 -11.38 -26.01
CA SER A 88 -7.69 -11.51 -27.42
C SER A 88 -8.26 -10.22 -28.02
N HIS A 89 -8.61 -9.23 -27.19
CA HIS A 89 -9.09 -7.90 -27.59
C HIS A 89 -7.96 -6.89 -27.74
N GLY A 90 -6.73 -7.25 -27.35
CA GLY A 90 -5.56 -6.38 -27.38
C GLY A 90 -5.40 -5.51 -26.12
N GLU A 91 -6.18 -5.77 -25.06
CA GLU A 91 -6.08 -5.04 -23.79
C GLU A 91 -4.98 -5.65 -22.92
N ARG A 92 -4.24 -4.78 -22.23
CA ARG A 92 -3.16 -5.19 -21.33
C ARG A 92 -3.69 -5.37 -19.92
N HIS A 93 -3.35 -6.51 -19.33
CA HIS A 93 -3.71 -6.88 -17.96
C HIS A 93 -2.45 -7.17 -17.16
N VAL A 94 -2.47 -6.79 -15.88
CA VAL A 94 -1.43 -7.17 -14.91
C VAL A 94 -2.10 -8.01 -13.83
N MET A 95 -1.58 -9.22 -13.65
CA MET A 95 -2.12 -10.19 -12.70
C MET A 95 -1.05 -10.63 -11.72
N ARG A 96 -1.37 -10.68 -10.43
CA ARG A 96 -0.53 -11.30 -9.40
C ARG A 96 -1.04 -12.69 -9.07
N TYR A 97 -0.14 -13.66 -8.98
CA TYR A 97 -0.46 -15.04 -8.61
C TYR A 97 0.68 -15.65 -7.80
N GLN A 98 0.48 -16.87 -7.30
CA GLN A 98 1.47 -17.58 -6.49
C GLN A 98 2.19 -18.63 -7.32
N VAL A 99 3.51 -18.72 -7.16
CA VAL A 99 4.38 -19.75 -7.75
C VAL A 99 5.19 -20.43 -6.66
N VAL A 100 5.70 -21.63 -6.94
CA VAL A 100 6.64 -22.31 -6.05
C VAL A 100 8.06 -21.94 -6.46
N GLY A 101 8.82 -21.36 -5.54
CA GLY A 101 10.25 -21.14 -5.68
C GLY A 101 11.06 -22.38 -5.29
N TYR A 102 12.26 -22.51 -5.88
CA TYR A 102 13.09 -23.71 -5.78
C TYR A 102 14.34 -23.52 -4.90
N GLY A 103 14.50 -22.38 -4.23
CA GLY A 103 15.70 -22.05 -3.45
C GLY A 103 15.89 -22.80 -2.12
N CYS A 104 15.21 -23.92 -1.90
CA CYS A 104 15.26 -24.69 -0.65
C CYS A 104 16.49 -25.63 -0.56
N GLU A 105 17.40 -25.56 -1.52
CA GLU A 105 18.55 -26.46 -1.67
C GLU A 105 19.65 -26.29 -0.60
N HIS A 106 19.56 -25.25 0.24
CA HIS A 106 20.58 -24.92 1.27
C HIS A 106 20.11 -25.08 2.73
N GLU A 107 18.96 -25.73 3.00
CA GLU A 107 18.39 -25.87 4.36
C GLU A 107 18.68 -27.22 5.05
N ASN A 108 19.81 -27.86 4.76
CA ASN A 108 20.26 -29.03 5.51
C ASN A 108 21.63 -28.74 6.17
N GLY A 109 21.58 -28.29 7.42
CA GLY A 109 22.70 -28.28 8.36
C GLY A 109 22.69 -29.53 9.24
#